data_AF-A0A2M8SAM8-F1
#
_entry.id   AF-A0A2M8SAM8-F1
#
_cell.length_a   1.000
_cell.length_b   1.000
_cell.length_c   1.000
_cell.angle_alpha   90.00
_cell.angle_beta   90.00
_cell.angle_gamma   90.00
#
_symmetry.space_group_name_H-M   'P 1'
#
loop_
_entity.id
_entity.type
_entity.pdbx_description
1 polymer ?
#
loop_
_entity_poly.entity_id
_entity_poly.type
_entity_poly.pdbx_seq_one_letter_code
_entity_poly.pdbx_strand_id
1 'polypeptide(L)'
;RPIVRLSRETNSGTHVYFLETVLRLGEKNDKTLFSTDTLLLPSSEGIINEVRQNPNAIGYDGLGYVPADLKMIAIARQPGDPYVLPSISTVNDNSYPIARDLYMYTAGQSSGAAAAYLDWIMHSDEAQAIVAQLGFVPIK
;
A
#
# COMPACT_ATOMS: atom_id res chain seq x y z
N ARG A 1 20.95 17.31 -5.15
CA ARG A 1 21.31 15.91 -5.51
C ARG A 1 20.10 15.30 -6.23
N PRO A 2 20.27 14.45 -7.26
CA PRO A 2 19.13 13.87 -7.98
C PRO A 2 18.33 12.93 -7.09
N ILE A 3 17.01 12.88 -7.28
CA ILE A 3 16.11 11.98 -6.57
C ILE A 3 16.24 10.57 -7.17
N VAL A 4 16.43 9.57 -6.31
CA VAL A 4 16.44 8.16 -6.72
C VAL A 4 15.03 7.60 -6.49
N ARG A 5 14.34 7.24 -7.57
CA ARG A 5 12.96 6.76 -7.52
C ARG A 5 12.99 5.24 -7.41
N LEU A 6 12.26 4.70 -6.44
CA LEU A 6 12.16 3.27 -6.22
C LEU A 6 10.75 2.79 -6.53
N SER A 7 10.64 1.58 -7.08
CA SER A 7 9.39 0.89 -7.31
C SER A 7 9.58 -0.60 -7.06
N ARG A 8 8.49 -1.31 -6.77
CA ARG A 8 8.51 -2.78 -6.85
C ARG A 8 8.60 -3.23 -8.32
N GLU A 9 9.07 -4.47 -8.52
CA GLU A 9 8.99 -5.15 -9.81
C GLU A 9 7.54 -5.27 -10.32
N THR A 10 7.39 -5.49 -11.63
CA THR A 10 6.09 -5.45 -12.34
C THR A 10 5.12 -6.57 -11.95
N ASN A 11 5.61 -7.63 -11.30
CA ASN A 11 4.80 -8.72 -10.74
C ASN A 11 4.19 -8.38 -9.37
N SER A 12 4.51 -7.22 -8.80
CA SER A 12 3.98 -6.78 -7.51
C SER A 12 2.61 -6.12 -7.66
N GLY A 13 1.62 -6.57 -6.88
CA GLY A 13 0.33 -5.89 -6.80
C GLY A 13 0.45 -4.43 -6.32
N THR A 14 1.47 -4.09 -5.51
CA THR A 14 1.72 -2.70 -5.10
C THR A 14 2.25 -1.85 -6.25
N HIS A 15 3.07 -2.43 -7.14
CA HIS A 15 3.51 -1.75 -8.37
C HIS A 15 2.31 -1.39 -9.25
N VAL A 16 1.45 -2.37 -9.52
CA VAL A 16 0.25 -2.18 -10.36
C VAL A 16 -0.64 -1.09 -9.78
N TYR A 17 -0.92 -1.14 -8.47
CA TYR A 17 -1.78 -0.15 -7.83
C TYR A 17 -1.18 1.25 -7.80
N PHE A 18 0.12 1.40 -7.55
CA PHE A 18 0.78 2.72 -7.59
C PHE A 18 0.78 3.29 -9.01
N LEU A 19 1.02 2.44 -10.03
CA LEU A 19 0.92 2.83 -11.44
C LEU A 19 -0.48 3.35 -11.78
N GLU A 20 -1.52 2.61 -11.41
CA GLU A 20 -2.91 2.96 -11.73
C GLU A 20 -3.42 4.16 -10.94
N THR A 21 -3.12 4.21 -9.64
CA THR A 21 -3.72 5.19 -8.72
C THR A 21 -2.92 6.47 -8.63
N VAL A 22 -1.58 6.39 -8.68
CA VAL A 22 -0.71 7.55 -8.45
C VAL A 22 -0.16 8.11 -9.76
N LEU A 23 0.33 7.27 -10.67
CA LEU A 23 0.87 7.75 -11.95
C LEU A 23 -0.24 8.11 -12.94
N ARG A 24 -1.29 7.28 -13.00
CA ARG A 24 -2.40 7.44 -13.95
C ARG A 24 -3.64 8.08 -13.35
N LEU A 25 -3.63 8.37 -12.05
CA LEU A 25 -4.75 9.01 -11.34
C LEU A 25 -6.12 8.30 -11.53
N GLY A 26 -6.12 6.99 -11.77
CA GLY A 26 -7.32 6.20 -12.05
C GLY A 26 -7.81 6.25 -13.50
N GLU A 27 -7.12 6.97 -14.39
CA GLU A 27 -7.50 7.13 -15.80
C GLU A 27 -7.14 5.88 -16.62
N LYS A 28 -8.15 5.09 -17.00
CA LYS A 28 -7.98 3.80 -17.70
C LYS A 28 -7.23 3.89 -19.03
N ASN A 29 -7.34 5.03 -19.71
CA ASN A 29 -6.73 5.25 -21.02
C ASN A 29 -5.33 5.85 -20.92
N ASP A 30 -4.92 6.31 -19.75
CA ASP A 30 -3.58 6.85 -19.53
C ASP A 30 -2.54 5.73 -19.70
N LYS A 31 -1.50 6.02 -20.49
CA LYS A 31 -0.40 5.10 -20.81
C LYS A 31 0.89 5.48 -20.10
N THR A 32 0.85 6.43 -19.17
CA THR A 32 1.98 6.83 -18.33
C THR A 32 2.56 5.59 -17.66
N LEU A 33 3.89 5.53 -17.66
CA LEU A 33 4.71 4.50 -17.04
C LEU A 33 5.67 5.17 -16.07
N PHE A 34 6.26 4.37 -15.19
CA PHE A 34 7.40 4.83 -14.40
C PHE A 34 8.53 5.34 -15.30
N SER A 35 9.26 6.32 -14.81
CA SER A 35 10.48 6.80 -15.49
C SER A 35 11.46 5.66 -15.67
N THR A 36 12.18 5.65 -16.79
CA THR A 36 13.20 4.65 -17.14
C THR A 36 14.31 4.52 -16.10
N ASP A 37 14.58 5.56 -15.31
CA ASP A 37 15.60 5.55 -14.25
C ASP A 37 15.01 5.23 -12.86
N THR A 38 13.81 4.65 -12.82
CA THR A 38 13.24 4.11 -11.58
C THR A 38 13.92 2.78 -11.28
N LEU A 39 14.50 2.63 -10.09
CA LEU A 39 15.08 1.38 -9.63
C LEU A 39 13.96 0.42 -9.22
N LEU A 40 13.89 -0.73 -9.89
CA LEU A 40 12.93 -1.78 -9.58
C LEU A 40 13.52 -2.75 -8.56
N LEU A 41 12.83 -2.94 -7.45
CA LEU A 41 13.29 -3.76 -6.33
C LEU A 41 12.33 -4.94 -6.08
N PRO A 42 12.86 -6.13 -5.76
CA PRO A 42 12.06 -7.36 -5.72
C PRO A 42 11.12 -7.43 -4.52
N SER A 43 11.42 -6.72 -3.43
CA SER A 43 10.68 -6.80 -2.16
C SER A 43 10.48 -5.43 -1.50
N SER A 44 9.51 -5.38 -0.57
CA SER A 44 9.30 -4.26 0.35
C SER A 44 10.56 -3.97 1.18
N GLU A 45 11.21 -5.03 1.69
CA GLU A 45 12.50 -4.92 2.38
C GLU A 45 13.59 -4.27 1.52
N GLY A 46 13.61 -4.57 0.20
CA GLY A 46 14.53 -3.93 -0.73
C GLY A 46 14.33 -2.41 -0.80
N ILE A 47 13.07 -1.95 -0.88
CA ILE A 47 12.72 -0.52 -0.84
C ILE A 47 13.20 0.11 0.47
N ILE A 48 12.88 -0.53 1.60
CA ILE A 48 13.25 -0.06 2.95
C ILE A 48 14.78 0.08 3.09
N ASN A 49 15.53 -0.93 2.64
CA ASN A 49 16.99 -0.93 2.73
C ASN A 49 17.62 0.16 1.86
N GLU A 50 17.14 0.35 0.63
CA GLU A 50 17.63 1.41 -0.25
C GLU A 50 17.31 2.81 0.32
N VAL A 51 16.10 3.04 0.82
CA VAL A 51 15.75 4.32 1.48
C VAL A 51 16.64 4.59 2.69
N ARG A 52 16.98 3.56 3.47
CA ARG A 52 17.85 3.69 4.65
C ARG A 52 19.29 4.05 4.27
N GLN A 53 19.81 3.48 3.18
CA GLN A 53 21.20 3.65 2.76
C GLN A 53 21.41 4.85 1.83
N ASN A 54 20.36 5.30 1.15
CA ASN A 54 20.43 6.36 0.15
C ASN A 54 19.56 7.56 0.57
N PRO A 55 20.16 8.67 1.05
CA PRO A 55 19.41 9.84 1.52
C PRO A 55 18.66 10.59 0.41
N ASN A 56 18.85 10.21 -0.85
CA ASN A 56 18.14 10.80 -1.98
C ASN A 56 17.00 9.90 -2.49
N ALA A 57 16.81 8.72 -1.91
CA ALA A 57 15.83 7.75 -2.37
C ALA A 57 14.42 8.06 -1.86
N ILE A 58 13.44 7.80 -2.72
CA ILE A 58 12.02 7.81 -2.39
C ILE A 58 11.35 6.58 -3.03
N GLY A 59 10.55 5.89 -2.23
CA GLY A 59 9.77 4.74 -2.65
C GLY A 59 8.39 4.74 -2.01
N TYR A 60 7.63 3.70 -2.28
CA TYR A 60 6.32 3.45 -1.69
C TYR A 60 6.26 2.01 -1.20
N ASP A 61 5.48 1.80 -0.14
CA ASP A 61 5.24 0.47 0.42
C ASP A 61 3.86 0.41 1.09
N GLY A 62 3.43 -0.81 1.46
CA GLY A 62 2.23 -0.98 2.29
C GLY A 62 2.46 -0.47 3.71
N LEU A 63 1.43 0.14 4.30
CA LEU A 63 1.50 0.77 5.64
C LEU A 63 2.11 -0.15 6.70
N GLY A 64 1.72 -1.43 6.73
CA GLY A 64 2.22 -2.40 7.70
C GLY A 64 3.69 -2.83 7.54
N TYR A 65 4.35 -2.43 6.44
CA TYR A 65 5.76 -2.75 6.20
C TYR A 65 6.71 -1.62 6.55
N VAL A 66 6.23 -0.37 6.72
CA VAL A 66 7.10 0.79 6.91
C VAL A 66 7.58 0.84 8.38
N PRO A 67 8.88 0.68 8.64
CA PRO A 67 9.39 0.74 10.01
C PRO A 67 9.49 2.19 10.50
N ALA A 68 9.43 2.37 11.82
CA ALA A 68 9.39 3.69 12.46
C ALA A 68 10.65 4.56 12.24
N ASP A 69 11.76 3.95 11.83
CA ASP A 69 13.01 4.66 11.52
C ASP A 69 13.00 5.33 10.14
N LEU A 70 12.02 5.02 9.28
CA LEU A 70 11.84 5.69 7.99
C LEU A 70 10.82 6.83 8.07
N LYS A 71 11.09 7.89 7.30
CA LYS A 71 10.20 9.05 7.24
C LYS A 71 9.05 8.80 6.26
N MET A 72 7.84 8.68 6.79
CA MET A 72 6.61 8.75 5.98
C MET A 72 6.31 10.20 5.56
N ILE A 73 5.75 10.36 4.37
CA ILE A 73 5.38 11.66 3.80
C ILE A 73 3.87 11.79 3.77
N ALA A 74 3.35 12.93 4.23
CA ALA A 74 1.93 13.25 4.18
C ALA A 74 1.53 13.63 2.75
N ILE A 75 0.36 13.16 2.30
CA ILE A 75 -0.13 13.35 0.93
C ILE A 75 -1.44 14.14 0.98
N ALA A 76 -1.59 15.08 0.05
CA ALA A 76 -2.82 15.80 -0.21
C ALA A 76 -3.49 15.23 -1.47
N ARG A 77 -4.82 15.19 -1.51
CA ARG A 77 -5.56 14.65 -2.67
C ARG A 77 -5.46 15.57 -3.88
N GLN A 78 -5.48 16.88 -3.66
CA GLN A 78 -5.28 17.92 -4.67
C GLN A 78 -4.36 19.04 -4.15
N PRO A 79 -3.80 19.87 -5.05
CA PRO A 79 -3.09 21.08 -4.64
C PRO A 79 -3.98 21.99 -3.78
N GLY A 80 -3.52 22.31 -2.58
CA GLY A 80 -4.26 23.15 -1.63
C GLY A 80 -5.08 22.39 -0.58
N ASP A 81 -5.25 21.07 -0.73
CA ASP A 81 -5.88 20.23 0.29
C ASP A 81 -4.95 20.01 1.50
N PRO A 82 -5.50 19.64 2.67
CA PRO A 82 -4.69 19.21 3.81
C PRO A 82 -3.79 18.02 3.47
N TYR A 83 -2.55 18.07 3.96
CA TYR A 83 -1.63 16.93 3.89
C TYR A 83 -1.94 15.93 5.01
N VAL A 84 -2.21 14.69 4.65
CA VAL A 84 -2.62 13.64 5.58
C VAL A 84 -1.56 12.53 5.63
N LEU A 85 -1.17 12.12 6.84
CA LEU A 85 -0.30 10.94 7.03
C LEU A 85 -1.14 9.65 6.97
N PRO A 86 -0.58 8.54 6.46
CA PRO A 86 -1.27 7.26 6.51
C PRO A 86 -1.33 6.72 7.94
N SER A 87 -2.52 6.28 8.35
CA SER A 87 -2.76 5.57 9.60
C SER A 87 -4.03 4.71 9.46
N ILE A 88 -4.30 3.84 10.44
CA ILE A 88 -5.58 3.11 10.50
C ILE A 88 -6.76 4.10 10.46
N SER A 89 -6.70 5.19 11.24
CA SER A 89 -7.79 6.15 11.30
C SER A 89 -7.99 6.91 9.98
N THR A 90 -6.91 7.37 9.35
CA THR A 90 -7.00 8.19 8.13
C THR A 90 -7.33 7.37 6.89
N VAL A 91 -7.06 6.06 6.92
CA VAL A 91 -7.56 5.14 5.89
C VAL A 91 -9.05 4.86 6.11
N ASN A 92 -9.48 4.55 7.34
CA ASN A 92 -10.89 4.23 7.63
C ASN A 92 -11.85 5.41 7.44
N ASP A 93 -11.42 6.64 7.71
CA ASP A 93 -12.24 7.83 7.46
C ASP A 93 -12.12 8.39 6.03
N ASN A 94 -11.34 7.73 5.16
CA ASN A 94 -11.06 8.10 3.78
C ASN A 94 -10.31 9.43 3.58
N SER A 95 -9.70 10.01 4.63
CA SER A 95 -8.89 11.22 4.52
C SER A 95 -7.52 10.98 3.86
N TYR A 96 -6.94 9.78 3.99
CA TYR A 96 -5.72 9.41 3.27
C TYR A 96 -6.05 8.86 1.86
N PRO A 97 -5.56 9.46 0.77
CA PRO A 97 -6.07 9.20 -0.57
C PRO A 97 -5.52 7.94 -1.25
N ILE A 98 -4.47 7.30 -0.69
CA ILE A 98 -3.78 6.15 -1.31
C ILE A 98 -4.04 4.92 -0.44
N ALA A 99 -5.23 4.34 -0.57
CA ALA A 99 -5.63 3.11 0.09
C ALA A 99 -6.45 2.21 -0.84
N ARG A 100 -6.43 0.90 -0.57
CA ARG A 100 -7.25 -0.11 -1.25
C ARG A 100 -7.65 -1.20 -0.27
N ASP A 101 -8.79 -1.81 -0.53
CA ASP A 101 -9.20 -3.02 0.17
C ASP A 101 -8.30 -4.21 -0.19
N LEU A 102 -8.24 -5.18 0.72
CA LEU A 102 -7.67 -6.49 0.47
C LEU A 102 -8.82 -7.49 0.28
N TYR A 103 -8.84 -8.14 -0.87
CA TYR A 103 -9.91 -9.09 -1.22
C TYR A 103 -9.45 -10.53 -1.05
N MET A 104 -10.33 -11.35 -0.48
CA MET A 104 -10.23 -12.81 -0.52
C MET A 104 -11.03 -13.33 -1.70
N TYR A 105 -10.44 -14.22 -2.49
CA TYR A 105 -11.10 -14.79 -3.68
C TYR A 105 -11.36 -16.29 -3.50
N THR A 106 -12.57 -16.73 -3.81
CA THR A 106 -12.96 -18.15 -3.85
C THR A 106 -13.61 -18.51 -5.17
N ALA A 107 -13.42 -19.76 -5.62
CA ALA A 107 -14.11 -20.31 -6.78
C ALA A 107 -15.55 -20.66 -6.39
N GLY A 108 -16.46 -19.69 -6.49
CA GLY A 108 -17.84 -19.84 -6.04
C GLY A 108 -17.99 -19.77 -4.52
N GLN A 109 -19.11 -20.30 -4.02
CA GLN A 109 -19.42 -20.30 -2.58
C GLN A 109 -18.42 -21.20 -1.83
N SER A 110 -17.74 -20.64 -0.83
CA SER A 110 -16.84 -21.40 0.03
C SER A 110 -17.60 -22.36 0.93
N SER A 111 -16.96 -23.45 1.33
CA SER A 111 -17.52 -24.45 2.24
C SER A 111 -16.43 -25.00 3.18
N GLY A 112 -16.84 -25.73 4.22
CA GLY A 112 -15.91 -26.38 5.15
C GLY A 112 -14.92 -25.41 5.78
N ALA A 113 -13.65 -25.80 5.85
CA ALA A 113 -12.59 -25.00 6.47
C ALA A 113 -12.40 -23.63 5.82
N ALA A 114 -12.59 -23.51 4.49
CA ALA A 114 -12.46 -22.23 3.80
C ALA A 114 -13.58 -21.25 4.21
N ALA A 115 -14.82 -21.73 4.33
CA ALA A 115 -15.92 -20.90 4.82
C ALA A 115 -15.72 -20.49 6.28
N ALA A 116 -15.28 -21.42 7.14
CA ALA A 116 -14.99 -21.13 8.54
C ALA A 116 -13.87 -20.09 8.70
N TYR A 117 -12.81 -20.17 7.88
CA TYR A 117 -11.74 -19.19 7.89
C TYR A 117 -12.21 -17.81 7.41
N LEU A 118 -13.00 -17.76 6.34
CA LEU A 118 -13.55 -16.50 5.83
C LEU A 118 -14.50 -15.85 6.84
N ASP A 119 -15.34 -16.64 7.50
CA ASP A 119 -16.20 -16.15 8.58
C ASP A 119 -15.36 -15.59 9.75
N TRP A 120 -14.35 -16.34 10.20
CA TRP A 120 -13.44 -15.91 11.28
C TRP A 120 -12.70 -14.62 10.91
N ILE A 121 -12.06 -14.55 9.73
CA ILE A 121 -11.27 -13.38 9.36
C ILE A 121 -12.16 -12.14 9.17
N MET A 122 -13.38 -12.30 8.67
CA MET A 122 -14.31 -11.18 8.43
C MET A 122 -15.03 -10.72 9.69
N HIS A 123 -15.21 -11.59 10.68
CA HIS A 123 -16.12 -11.32 11.78
C HIS A 123 -15.53 -11.38 13.18
N SER A 124 -14.41 -12.07 13.41
CA SER A 124 -13.80 -12.22 14.73
C SER A 124 -12.98 -10.99 15.14
N ASP A 125 -13.19 -10.52 16.37
CA ASP A 125 -12.37 -9.46 16.98
C ASP A 125 -10.91 -9.87 17.10
N GLU A 126 -10.63 -11.16 17.34
CA GLU A 126 -9.27 -11.71 17.37
C GLU A 126 -8.58 -11.55 16.01
N ALA A 127 -9.28 -11.88 14.93
CA ALA A 127 -8.71 -11.76 13.58
C ALA A 127 -8.43 -10.30 13.23
N GLN A 128 -9.35 -9.39 13.56
CA GLN A 128 -9.19 -7.96 13.31
C GLN A 128 -8.05 -7.35 14.16
N ALA A 129 -7.86 -7.83 15.40
CA ALA A 129 -6.72 -7.45 16.23
C ALA A 129 -5.39 -7.88 15.59
N ILE A 130 -5.33 -9.09 15.01
CA ILE A 130 -4.14 -9.56 14.28
C ILE A 130 -3.87 -8.67 13.05
N VAL A 131 -4.90 -8.30 12.29
CA VAL A 131 -4.79 -7.38 11.13
C VAL A 131 -4.15 -6.05 11.57
N ALA A 132 -4.65 -5.46 12.65
CA ALA A 132 -4.09 -4.22 13.20
C ALA A 132 -2.66 -4.38 13.71
N GLN A 133 -2.34 -5.49 14.39
CA GLN A 133 -0.99 -5.78 14.89
C GLN A 133 0.03 -5.93 13.75
N LEU A 134 -0.39 -6.48 12.61
CA LEU A 134 0.41 -6.57 11.39
C LEU A 134 0.50 -5.24 10.62
N GLY A 135 -0.11 -4.17 11.14
CA GLY A 135 -0.07 -2.82 10.56
C GLY A 135 -0.99 -2.63 9.35
N PHE A 136 -1.98 -3.52 9.17
CA PHE A 136 -3.07 -3.36 8.22
C PHE A 136 -4.26 -2.67 8.88
N VAL A 137 -5.21 -2.24 8.05
CA VAL A 137 -6.40 -1.52 8.49
C VAL A 137 -7.53 -2.53 8.69
N PRO A 138 -8.04 -2.71 9.92
CA PRO A 138 -9.17 -3.60 10.19
C PRO A 138 -10.48 -3.03 9.63
N ILE A 139 -11.42 -3.92 9.31
CA ILE A 139 -12.73 -3.60 8.70
C ILE A 139 -13.84 -3.38 9.74
N LYS A 140 -13.50 -3.45 11.03
CA LYS A 140 -14.39 -3.22 12.18
C LYS A 140 -13.71 -2.36 13.22
#